data_AF-A0A3N9PBT4-F1
#
_entry.id   AF-A0A3N9PBT4-F1
#
_cell.length_a   1.000
_cell.length_b   1.000
_cell.length_c   1.000
_cell.angle_alpha   90.00
_cell.angle_beta   90.00
_cell.angle_gamma   90.00
#
_symmetry.space_group_name_H-M   'P 1'
#
loop_
_entity.id
_entity.type
_entity.pdbx_description
1 polymer ?
#
loop_
_entity_poly.entity_id
_entity_poly.type
_entity_poly.pdbx_seq_one_letter_code
_entity_poly.pdbx_strand_id
1 'polypeptide(L)'
;MDPITDGNIIFQNILKELSNKKVTRSIEDLEILLNGLKVDAKGKIILDFMDSGNWDMIAGFNIDKKSNTVQIHWHDFRGKNNEDDMVRLVFPAELYSLFFHFQSIKIIESSSFPAFLIQGYALSDKEVRKYLSTDAEEFELEDKNNFSKNAYRKINGRWQAIKVLNTPIHSMLILPKNSGLDVSHSKEILFAFNLDECLKRLEAIKEEVENIDDSDVDQICEKANTLRRIFENSLKIELCYRNITMNKGYSQLLLGDLIAKVKSFYDDKFQVIFSKMVSLSNELSHDSGKPINRAKVYLLYAMVLLYIEFLKSTIKLYPHGH
;
A
#
# COMPACT_ATOMS: atom_id res chain seq x y z
N MET A 1 -15.07 -16.16 23.63
CA MET A 1 -14.84 -14.73 23.40
C MET A 1 -15.78 -14.25 22.31
N ASP A 2 -16.41 -13.10 22.51
CA ASP A 2 -17.20 -12.39 21.49
C ASP A 2 -16.24 -11.49 20.68
N PRO A 3 -16.09 -11.69 19.36
CA PRO A 3 -15.18 -10.89 18.54
C PRO A 3 -15.45 -9.38 18.55
N ILE A 4 -16.68 -8.94 18.88
CA ILE A 4 -17.04 -7.53 18.92
C ILE A 4 -16.53 -6.87 20.20
N THR A 5 -16.69 -7.53 21.36
CA THR A 5 -16.27 -6.98 22.66
C THR A 5 -14.82 -7.33 23.01
N ASP A 6 -14.37 -8.53 22.62
CA ASP A 6 -13.09 -9.11 23.00
C ASP A 6 -12.04 -8.99 21.89
N GLY A 7 -12.32 -8.20 20.84
CA GLY A 7 -11.47 -8.09 19.64
C GLY A 7 -10.00 -7.78 19.97
N ASN A 8 -9.75 -6.86 20.89
CA ASN A 8 -8.40 -6.52 21.35
C ASN A 8 -7.67 -7.72 21.97
N ILE A 9 -8.35 -8.50 22.81
CA ILE A 9 -7.76 -9.69 23.47
C ILE A 9 -7.45 -10.75 22.43
N ILE A 10 -8.36 -10.97 21.48
CA ILE A 10 -8.16 -11.92 20.38
C ILE A 10 -6.92 -11.54 19.58
N PHE A 11 -6.81 -10.29 19.15
CA PHE A 11 -5.66 -9.81 18.38
C PHE A 11 -4.35 -9.93 19.17
N GLN A 12 -4.37 -9.63 20.48
CA GLN A 12 -3.22 -9.81 21.36
C GLN A 12 -2.80 -11.27 21.50
N ASN A 13 -3.73 -12.22 21.43
CA ASN A 13 -3.40 -13.64 21.43
C ASN A 13 -2.79 -14.07 20.10
N ILE A 14 -3.35 -13.65 18.97
CA ILE A 14 -2.77 -13.89 17.65
C ILE A 14 -1.34 -13.35 17.56
N LEU A 15 -1.10 -12.14 18.10
CA LEU A 15 0.23 -11.52 18.14
C LEU A 15 1.28 -12.36 18.87
N LYS A 16 0.88 -13.20 19.84
CA LYS A 16 1.81 -14.06 20.58
C LYS A 16 2.29 -15.25 19.75
N GLU A 17 1.54 -15.63 18.73
CA GLU A 17 1.83 -16.78 17.85
C GLU A 17 2.77 -16.41 16.70
N LEU A 18 2.92 -15.12 16.39
CA LEU A 18 3.78 -14.65 15.32
C LEU A 18 5.26 -14.74 15.69
N SER A 19 6.10 -15.14 14.74
CA SER A 19 7.53 -15.34 14.95
C SER A 19 8.30 -14.05 15.26
N ASN A 20 7.85 -12.91 14.71
CA ASN A 20 8.40 -11.59 14.94
C ASN A 20 7.27 -10.60 15.19
N LYS A 21 7.35 -9.87 16.30
CA LYS A 21 6.28 -8.97 16.74
C LYS A 21 6.42 -7.52 16.26
N LYS A 22 7.42 -7.22 15.43
CA LYS A 22 7.61 -5.88 14.82
C LYS A 22 7.34 -5.88 13.34
N VAL A 23 8.05 -6.72 12.58
CA VAL A 23 7.91 -6.86 11.13
C VAL A 23 8.20 -8.32 10.79
N THR A 24 7.35 -8.93 9.97
CA THR A 24 7.61 -10.25 9.41
C THR A 24 7.41 -10.26 7.90
N ARG A 25 8.22 -11.07 7.20
CA ARG A 25 8.11 -11.37 5.77
C ARG A 25 7.76 -12.84 5.51
N SER A 26 7.41 -13.57 6.56
CA SER A 26 7.04 -14.98 6.48
C SER A 26 5.57 -15.11 6.07
N ILE A 27 5.33 -15.91 5.03
CA ILE A 27 3.97 -16.24 4.58
C ILE A 27 3.25 -17.14 5.59
N GLU A 28 4.02 -17.90 6.38
CA GLU A 28 3.53 -18.71 7.49
C GLU A 28 2.95 -17.83 8.60
N ASP A 29 3.64 -16.74 8.96
CA ASP A 29 3.10 -15.75 9.91
C ASP A 29 1.80 -15.11 9.38
N LEU A 30 1.70 -14.86 8.08
CA LEU A 30 0.45 -14.38 7.47
C LEU A 30 -0.66 -15.43 7.56
N GLU A 31 -0.35 -16.70 7.32
CA GLU A 31 -1.30 -17.79 7.46
C GLU A 31 -1.79 -17.94 8.90
N ILE A 32 -0.90 -17.84 9.89
CA ILE A 32 -1.24 -17.82 11.32
C ILE A 32 -2.18 -16.65 11.60
N LEU A 33 -1.83 -15.43 11.17
CA LEU A 33 -2.67 -14.25 11.32
C LEU A 33 -4.06 -14.47 10.73
N LEU A 34 -4.15 -14.84 9.45
CA LEU A 34 -5.42 -14.98 8.75
C LEU A 34 -6.28 -16.12 9.33
N ASN A 35 -5.66 -17.22 9.78
CA ASN A 35 -6.37 -18.29 10.49
C ASN A 35 -6.90 -17.81 11.84
N GLY A 36 -6.10 -17.12 12.65
CA GLY A 36 -6.56 -16.54 13.92
C GLY A 36 -7.71 -15.56 13.74
N LEU A 37 -7.63 -14.68 12.73
CA LEU A 37 -8.73 -13.76 12.41
C LEU A 37 -9.99 -14.51 11.96
N LYS A 38 -9.86 -15.57 11.16
CA LYS A 38 -10.99 -16.37 10.70
C LYS A 38 -11.64 -17.18 11.84
N VAL A 39 -10.83 -17.82 12.68
CA VAL A 39 -11.30 -18.76 13.71
C VAL A 39 -11.66 -18.02 14.99
N ASP A 40 -10.73 -17.28 15.57
CA ASP A 40 -10.89 -16.67 16.89
C ASP A 40 -11.75 -15.41 16.82
N ALA A 41 -11.52 -14.55 15.82
CA ALA A 41 -12.37 -13.40 15.57
C ALA A 41 -13.62 -13.74 14.73
N LYS A 42 -13.82 -15.01 14.36
CA LYS A 42 -14.95 -15.47 13.51
C LYS A 42 -15.07 -14.64 12.22
N GLY A 43 -13.94 -14.19 11.68
CA GLY A 43 -13.85 -13.29 10.53
C GLY A 43 -14.24 -11.84 10.82
N LYS A 44 -14.80 -11.49 11.98
CA LYS A 44 -15.28 -10.14 12.30
C LYS A 44 -14.12 -9.22 12.63
N ILE A 45 -13.77 -8.35 11.69
CA ILE A 45 -12.64 -7.41 11.82
C ILE A 45 -12.99 -6.06 11.19
N ILE A 46 -12.09 -5.09 11.24
CA ILE A 46 -12.10 -3.95 10.34
C ILE A 46 -10.87 -4.08 9.46
N LEU A 47 -11.04 -4.07 8.14
CA LEU A 47 -9.96 -4.02 7.16
C LEU A 47 -10.14 -2.75 6.34
N ASP A 48 -9.32 -1.75 6.62
CA ASP A 48 -9.34 -0.48 5.92
C ASP A 48 -8.26 -0.44 4.86
N PHE A 49 -8.61 0.12 3.70
CA PHE A 49 -7.72 0.30 2.57
C PHE A 49 -7.34 1.77 2.41
N MET A 50 -6.10 2.03 2.01
CA MET A 50 -5.61 3.41 1.82
C MET A 50 -6.35 4.16 0.71
N ASP A 51 -6.93 3.45 -0.26
CA ASP A 51 -7.76 4.00 -1.35
C ASP A 51 -9.26 4.05 -1.04
N SER A 52 -9.64 4.13 0.25
CA SER A 52 -11.01 4.36 0.75
C SER A 52 -12.01 3.20 0.71
N GLY A 53 -11.58 1.98 0.33
CA GLY A 53 -12.36 0.78 0.63
C GLY A 53 -12.32 0.43 2.12
N ASN A 54 -13.34 -0.23 2.64
CA ASN A 54 -13.33 -0.84 3.96
C ASN A 54 -14.13 -2.14 3.96
N TRP A 55 -13.63 -3.16 4.63
CA TRP A 55 -14.34 -4.41 4.88
C TRP A 55 -14.55 -4.59 6.38
N ASP A 56 -15.67 -5.22 6.72
CA ASP A 56 -16.10 -5.48 8.07
C ASP A 56 -15.95 -6.96 8.47
N MET A 57 -15.48 -7.79 7.53
CA MET A 57 -15.33 -9.22 7.70
C MET A 57 -14.30 -9.83 6.72
N ILE A 58 -13.69 -10.94 7.13
CA ILE A 58 -13.00 -11.92 6.27
C ILE A 58 -13.79 -13.23 6.31
N ALA A 59 -14.40 -13.62 5.20
CA ALA A 59 -15.14 -14.88 5.08
C ALA A 59 -14.20 -16.09 4.92
N GLY A 60 -13.03 -15.88 4.34
CA GLY A 60 -12.04 -16.92 4.10
C GLY A 60 -10.83 -16.38 3.36
N PHE A 61 -9.88 -17.26 3.06
CA PHE A 61 -8.71 -16.90 2.28
C PHE A 61 -8.07 -18.15 1.66
N ASN A 62 -7.26 -17.93 0.63
CA ASN A 62 -6.39 -18.92 0.00
C ASN A 62 -4.95 -18.36 -0.03
N ILE A 63 -3.96 -19.21 0.24
CA ILE A 63 -2.53 -18.87 0.14
C ILE A 63 -1.85 -19.86 -0.78
N ASP A 64 -1.14 -19.36 -1.78
CA ASP A 64 -0.15 -20.15 -2.53
C ASP A 64 1.25 -19.79 -2.04
N LYS A 65 1.81 -20.67 -1.21
CA LYS A 65 3.15 -20.51 -0.63
C LYS A 65 4.27 -20.57 -1.67
N LYS A 66 4.06 -21.22 -2.82
CA LYS A 66 5.10 -21.33 -3.87
C LYS A 66 5.27 -20.01 -4.60
N SER A 67 4.16 -19.34 -4.90
CA SER A 67 4.18 -18.04 -5.58
C SER A 67 4.11 -16.85 -4.63
N ASN A 68 3.96 -17.11 -3.32
CA ASN A 68 3.79 -16.11 -2.27
C ASN A 68 2.57 -15.19 -2.52
N THR A 69 1.50 -15.74 -3.07
CA THR A 69 0.27 -15.01 -3.40
C THR A 69 -0.86 -15.37 -2.45
N VAL A 70 -1.74 -14.41 -2.21
CA VAL A 70 -2.79 -14.46 -1.20
C VAL A 70 -4.07 -13.93 -1.81
N GLN A 71 -5.16 -14.64 -1.56
CA GLN A 71 -6.51 -14.20 -1.89
C GLN A 71 -7.37 -14.19 -0.62
N ILE A 72 -7.78 -13.01 -0.15
CA ILE A 72 -8.69 -12.84 0.99
C ILE A 72 -10.11 -12.65 0.48
N HIS A 73 -11.07 -13.40 1.01
CA HIS A 73 -12.48 -13.35 0.61
C HIS A 73 -13.26 -12.44 1.55
N TRP A 74 -13.98 -11.47 1.01
CA TRP A 74 -14.95 -10.66 1.76
C TRP A 74 -16.31 -11.34 1.78
N HIS A 75 -16.88 -11.57 0.60
CA HIS A 75 -18.11 -12.35 0.41
C HIS A 75 -17.84 -13.55 -0.48
N ASP A 76 -18.21 -14.73 -0.01
CA ASP A 76 -18.07 -15.99 -0.73
C ASP A 76 -19.43 -16.71 -0.78
N PHE A 77 -20.05 -16.67 -1.96
CA PHE A 77 -21.35 -17.24 -2.26
C PHE A 77 -21.26 -18.52 -3.08
N ARG A 78 -20.04 -19.00 -3.37
CA ARG A 78 -19.81 -20.24 -4.11
C ARG A 78 -20.42 -21.41 -3.36
N GLY A 79 -21.14 -22.27 -4.08
CA GLY A 79 -21.79 -23.47 -3.51
C GLY A 79 -22.95 -23.19 -2.55
N LYS A 80 -23.44 -21.94 -2.45
CA LYS A 80 -24.59 -21.59 -1.59
C LYS A 80 -25.86 -21.39 -2.43
N ASN A 81 -26.84 -22.26 -2.28
CA ASN A 81 -28.15 -22.23 -2.97
C ASN A 81 -29.20 -21.35 -2.26
N ASN A 82 -28.82 -20.16 -1.80
CA ASN A 82 -29.81 -19.24 -1.22
C ASN A 82 -30.21 -18.22 -2.28
N GLU A 83 -31.26 -18.56 -3.04
CA GLU A 83 -31.93 -17.65 -3.99
C GLU A 83 -32.60 -16.46 -3.28
N ASP A 84 -32.88 -16.58 -1.98
CA ASP A 84 -33.55 -15.55 -1.16
C ASP A 84 -32.61 -14.53 -0.50
N ASP A 85 -31.31 -14.59 -0.77
CA ASP A 85 -30.35 -13.69 -0.13
C ASP A 85 -30.40 -12.32 -0.82
N MET A 86 -31.19 -11.39 -0.29
CA MET A 86 -31.29 -9.98 -0.73
C MET A 86 -29.91 -9.34 -0.96
N VAL A 87 -28.86 -9.81 -0.27
CA VAL A 87 -27.47 -9.40 -0.45
C VAL A 87 -27.00 -9.63 -1.89
N ARG A 88 -27.42 -10.73 -2.55
CA ARG A 88 -27.05 -11.04 -3.96
C ARG A 88 -27.62 -10.04 -4.97
N LEU A 89 -28.67 -9.29 -4.64
CA LEU A 89 -29.18 -8.21 -5.51
C LEU A 89 -28.18 -7.04 -5.61
N VAL A 90 -27.42 -6.81 -4.53
CA VAL A 90 -26.37 -5.78 -4.47
C VAL A 90 -25.01 -6.36 -4.90
N PHE A 91 -24.79 -7.65 -4.63
CA PHE A 91 -23.54 -8.35 -4.87
C PHE A 91 -23.72 -9.53 -5.84
N PRO A 92 -23.83 -9.27 -7.16
CA PRO A 92 -24.16 -10.30 -8.16
C PRO A 92 -23.05 -11.32 -8.44
N ALA A 93 -21.79 -11.03 -8.08
CA ALA A 93 -20.69 -11.97 -8.26
C ALA A 93 -20.72 -13.07 -7.18
N GLU A 94 -20.25 -14.27 -7.49
CA GLU A 94 -20.20 -15.37 -6.52
C GLU A 94 -19.06 -15.24 -5.51
N LEU A 95 -18.05 -14.44 -5.83
CA LEU A 95 -16.91 -14.18 -4.96
C LEU A 95 -16.50 -12.72 -5.07
N TYR A 96 -16.40 -12.06 -3.93
CA TYR A 96 -15.77 -10.76 -3.76
C TYR A 96 -14.51 -10.95 -2.93
N SER A 97 -13.37 -10.62 -3.51
CA SER A 97 -12.08 -10.91 -2.88
C SER A 97 -11.01 -9.87 -3.18
N LEU A 98 -9.91 -9.99 -2.46
CA LEU A 98 -8.70 -9.20 -2.61
C LEU A 98 -7.57 -10.16 -2.93
N PHE A 99 -6.80 -9.87 -3.96
CA PHE A 99 -5.62 -10.61 -4.35
C PHE A 99 -4.38 -9.75 -4.23
N PHE A 100 -3.29 -10.32 -3.70
CA PHE A 100 -2.00 -9.65 -3.65
C PHE A 100 -0.85 -10.65 -3.58
N HIS A 101 0.32 -10.21 -4.02
CA HIS A 101 1.58 -10.92 -3.79
C HIS A 101 2.17 -10.41 -2.48
N PHE A 102 2.28 -11.28 -1.47
CA PHE A 102 2.64 -10.89 -0.11
C PHE A 102 4.10 -10.42 -0.01
N GLN A 103 4.31 -9.30 0.69
CA GLN A 103 5.65 -8.78 0.96
C GLN A 103 5.97 -8.81 2.45
N SER A 104 5.13 -8.18 3.28
CA SER A 104 5.38 -8.11 4.71
C SER A 104 4.13 -7.76 5.52
N ILE A 105 4.21 -8.08 6.81
CA ILE A 105 3.31 -7.60 7.86
C ILE A 105 4.12 -6.70 8.77
N LYS A 106 3.64 -5.48 8.96
CA LYS A 106 4.08 -4.60 10.04
C LYS A 106 3.07 -4.67 11.17
N ILE A 107 3.59 -4.84 12.38
CA ILE A 107 2.77 -4.98 13.57
C ILE A 107 2.78 -3.67 14.36
N ILE A 108 1.59 -3.23 14.78
CA ILE A 108 1.39 -2.15 15.75
C ILE A 108 1.05 -2.83 17.08
N GLU A 109 2.06 -2.97 17.94
CA GLU A 109 1.89 -3.48 19.30
C GLU A 109 1.28 -2.38 20.17
N SER A 110 -0.01 -2.48 20.45
CA SER A 110 -0.71 -1.58 21.36
C SER A 110 -1.66 -2.39 22.24
N SER A 111 -1.66 -2.13 23.54
CA SER A 111 -2.60 -2.76 24.47
C SER A 111 -4.06 -2.36 24.19
N SER A 112 -4.28 -1.20 23.59
CA SER A 112 -5.61 -0.66 23.28
C SER A 112 -6.06 -0.85 21.83
N PHE A 113 -5.12 -0.95 20.88
CA PHE A 113 -5.43 -1.12 19.44
C PHE A 113 -4.37 -1.95 18.72
N PRO A 114 -4.20 -3.25 19.03
CA PRO A 114 -3.30 -4.09 18.26
C PRO A 114 -3.73 -4.08 16.78
N ALA A 115 -2.80 -3.84 15.86
CA ALA A 115 -3.14 -3.72 14.45
C ALA A 115 -2.06 -4.31 13.53
N PHE A 116 -2.49 -4.70 12.32
CA PHE A 116 -1.61 -5.27 11.31
C PHE A 116 -1.67 -4.46 10.03
N LEU A 117 -0.52 -3.95 9.60
CA LEU A 117 -0.32 -3.30 8.32
C LEU A 117 0.20 -4.33 7.33
N ILE A 118 -0.49 -4.52 6.22
CA ILE A 118 -0.08 -5.48 5.19
C ILE A 118 0.46 -4.75 3.97
N GLN A 119 1.61 -5.21 3.50
CA GLN A 119 2.25 -4.77 2.27
C GLN A 119 2.27 -5.92 1.27
N GLY A 120 1.86 -5.64 0.04
CA GLY A 120 2.04 -6.52 -1.11
C GLY A 120 3.01 -5.90 -2.11
N TYR A 121 3.58 -6.71 -3.01
CA TYR A 121 4.32 -6.20 -4.16
C TYR A 121 3.38 -5.62 -5.22
N ALA A 122 3.91 -4.71 -6.05
CA ALA A 122 3.23 -4.36 -7.29
C ALA A 122 3.27 -5.54 -8.27
N LEU A 123 2.18 -5.72 -9.00
CA LEU A 123 2.02 -6.74 -10.03
C LEU A 123 1.75 -6.07 -11.37
N SER A 124 2.55 -6.40 -12.37
CA SER A 124 2.25 -6.04 -13.74
C SER A 124 0.97 -6.73 -14.23
N ASP A 125 0.29 -6.15 -15.22
CA ASP A 125 -0.93 -6.74 -15.79
C ASP A 125 -0.70 -8.15 -16.33
N LYS A 126 0.51 -8.42 -16.82
CA LYS A 126 0.95 -9.75 -17.26
C LYS A 126 0.96 -10.74 -16.09
N GLU A 127 1.48 -10.34 -14.94
CA GLU A 127 1.50 -11.19 -13.73
C GLU A 127 0.09 -11.39 -13.18
N VAL A 128 -0.72 -10.34 -13.10
CA VAL A 128 -2.12 -10.45 -12.65
C VAL A 128 -2.89 -11.44 -13.53
N ARG A 129 -2.77 -11.33 -14.86
CA ARG A 129 -3.37 -12.28 -15.81
C ARG A 129 -2.86 -13.70 -15.55
N LYS A 130 -1.54 -13.88 -15.45
CA LYS A 130 -0.94 -15.20 -15.18
C LYS A 130 -1.50 -15.87 -13.92
N TYR A 131 -1.76 -15.11 -12.85
CA TYR A 131 -2.28 -15.66 -11.60
C TYR A 131 -3.78 -15.91 -11.62
N LEU A 132 -4.56 -15.01 -12.22
CA LEU A 132 -6.02 -14.98 -12.03
C LEU A 132 -6.83 -15.51 -13.21
N SER A 133 -6.27 -15.56 -14.43
CA SER A 133 -6.98 -16.05 -15.61
C SER A 133 -6.91 -17.56 -15.80
N THR A 134 -6.15 -18.27 -14.95
CA THR A 134 -6.10 -19.74 -14.97
C THR A 134 -7.50 -20.31 -14.75
N ASP A 135 -7.92 -21.21 -15.64
CA ASP A 135 -9.23 -21.85 -15.65
C ASP A 135 -10.44 -20.90 -15.80
N ALA A 136 -10.20 -19.64 -16.18
CA ALA A 136 -11.26 -18.67 -16.43
C ALA A 136 -11.78 -18.78 -17.88
N GLU A 137 -13.10 -18.81 -18.02
CA GLU A 137 -13.81 -18.72 -19.31
C GLU A 137 -13.64 -17.32 -19.92
N GLU A 138 -13.76 -16.31 -19.07
CA GLU A 138 -13.65 -14.89 -19.41
C GLU A 138 -12.79 -14.20 -18.34
N PHE A 139 -11.97 -13.24 -18.76
CA PHE A 139 -11.10 -12.47 -17.86
C PHE A 139 -10.94 -11.01 -18.33
N GLU A 140 -11.25 -10.08 -17.43
CA GLU A 140 -11.13 -8.65 -17.65
C GLU A 140 -10.32 -8.00 -16.53
N LEU A 141 -9.56 -6.97 -16.88
CA LEU A 141 -8.76 -6.17 -15.95
C LEU A 141 -9.07 -4.70 -16.19
N GLU A 142 -9.52 -4.01 -15.15
CA GLU A 142 -9.85 -2.59 -15.17
C GLU A 142 -8.97 -1.80 -14.20
N ASP A 143 -8.45 -0.66 -14.68
CA ASP A 143 -7.77 0.33 -13.85
C ASP A 143 -8.81 1.25 -13.22
N LYS A 144 -9.02 1.10 -11.91
CA LYS A 144 -10.04 1.88 -11.18
C LYS A 144 -9.43 2.85 -10.17
N ASN A 145 -8.37 2.43 -9.45
CA ASN A 145 -7.86 3.15 -8.29
C ASN A 145 -6.33 3.27 -8.34
N ASN A 146 -5.77 4.16 -7.51
CA ASN A 146 -4.32 4.38 -7.44
C ASN A 146 -3.52 3.21 -6.85
N PHE A 147 -4.13 2.41 -5.99
CA PHE A 147 -3.47 1.31 -5.28
C PHE A 147 -3.96 -0.09 -5.66
N SER A 148 -5.01 -0.15 -6.48
CA SER A 148 -5.60 -1.42 -6.87
C SER A 148 -6.18 -1.39 -8.27
N LYS A 149 -6.14 -2.56 -8.89
CA LYS A 149 -6.88 -2.87 -10.11
C LYS A 149 -8.07 -3.74 -9.76
N ASN A 150 -9.11 -3.74 -10.60
CA ASN A 150 -10.17 -4.74 -10.50
C ASN A 150 -9.96 -5.78 -11.58
N ALA A 151 -9.91 -7.04 -11.17
CA ALA A 151 -9.95 -8.18 -12.07
C ALA A 151 -11.33 -8.84 -11.94
N TYR A 152 -11.95 -9.10 -13.08
CA TYR A 152 -13.19 -9.88 -13.17
C TYR A 152 -12.87 -11.15 -13.92
N ARG A 153 -13.34 -12.27 -13.40
CA ARG A 153 -13.21 -13.55 -14.09
C ARG A 153 -14.46 -14.37 -13.98
N LYS A 154 -14.70 -15.20 -14.98
CA LYS A 154 -15.82 -16.13 -15.02
C LYS A 154 -15.31 -17.55 -14.92
N ILE A 155 -15.82 -18.30 -13.93
CA ILE A 155 -15.48 -19.71 -13.71
C ILE A 155 -16.79 -20.48 -13.58
N ASN A 156 -16.97 -21.53 -14.38
CA ASN A 156 -18.18 -22.34 -14.41
C ASN A 156 -19.45 -21.49 -14.63
N GLY A 157 -19.40 -20.57 -15.59
CA GLY A 157 -20.52 -19.68 -15.92
C GLY A 157 -20.77 -18.54 -14.92
N ARG A 158 -19.97 -18.41 -13.85
CA ARG A 158 -20.23 -17.49 -12.73
C ARG A 158 -19.11 -16.47 -12.54
N TRP A 159 -19.50 -15.21 -12.36
CA TRP A 159 -18.56 -14.10 -12.19
C TRP A 159 -17.96 -14.03 -10.79
N GLN A 160 -16.70 -13.63 -10.74
CA GLN A 160 -15.95 -13.31 -9.53
C GLN A 160 -15.36 -11.90 -9.68
N ALA A 161 -15.47 -11.08 -8.65
CA ALA A 161 -14.92 -9.73 -8.59
C ALA A 161 -13.72 -9.71 -7.62
N ILE A 162 -12.56 -9.33 -8.12
CA ILE A 162 -11.29 -9.45 -7.41
C ILE A 162 -10.59 -8.09 -7.43
N LYS A 163 -10.46 -7.44 -6.26
CA LYS A 163 -9.57 -6.29 -6.08
C LYS A 163 -8.13 -6.79 -6.04
N VAL A 164 -7.23 -6.22 -6.83
CA VAL A 164 -5.82 -6.63 -6.90
C VAL A 164 -4.97 -5.50 -6.34
N LEU A 165 -4.26 -5.72 -5.23
CA LEU A 165 -3.28 -4.73 -4.76
C LEU A 165 -2.12 -4.66 -5.74
N ASN A 166 -1.76 -3.44 -6.14
CA ASN A 166 -0.76 -3.24 -7.19
C ASN A 166 0.32 -2.23 -6.80
N THR A 167 0.61 -2.09 -5.51
CA THR A 167 1.52 -1.05 -5.03
C THR A 167 2.35 -1.55 -3.86
N PRO A 168 3.68 -1.34 -3.87
CA PRO A 168 4.61 -1.81 -2.86
C PRO A 168 4.60 -0.90 -1.62
N ILE A 169 3.42 -0.62 -1.09
CA ILE A 169 3.20 0.21 0.10
C ILE A 169 2.27 -0.52 1.07
N HIS A 170 2.29 -0.10 2.33
CA HIS A 170 1.37 -0.62 3.35
C HIS A 170 -0.01 -0.03 3.07
N SER A 171 -0.81 -0.76 2.30
CA SER A 171 -2.06 -0.28 1.72
C SER A 171 -3.29 -0.78 2.48
N MET A 172 -3.09 -1.64 3.49
CA MET A 172 -4.13 -2.27 4.29
C MET A 172 -3.81 -2.18 5.77
N LEU A 173 -4.84 -1.86 6.56
CA LEU A 173 -4.79 -1.89 8.02
C LEU A 173 -5.89 -2.82 8.54
N ILE A 174 -5.50 -3.86 9.25
CA ILE A 174 -6.40 -4.77 9.94
C ILE A 174 -6.49 -4.37 11.41
N LEU A 175 -7.71 -4.12 11.87
CA LEU A 175 -8.06 -3.71 13.22
C LEU A 175 -9.09 -4.67 13.84
N PRO A 176 -9.09 -4.83 15.17
CA PRO A 176 -10.16 -5.51 15.86
C PRO A 176 -11.46 -4.69 15.75
N LYS A 177 -12.61 -5.37 15.85
CA LYS A 177 -13.88 -4.67 16.10
C LYS A 177 -13.80 -3.92 17.43
N ASN A 178 -14.50 -2.79 17.50
CA ASN A 178 -14.56 -1.95 18.69
C ASN A 178 -13.18 -1.43 19.17
N SER A 179 -12.26 -1.18 18.23
CA SER A 179 -10.94 -0.58 18.51
C SER A 179 -11.03 0.86 19.07
N GLY A 180 -12.19 1.49 18.99
CA GLY A 180 -12.39 2.91 19.31
C GLY A 180 -11.84 3.87 18.25
N LEU A 181 -11.32 3.34 17.13
CA LEU A 181 -10.85 4.12 15.99
C LEU A 181 -11.95 4.22 14.94
N ASP A 182 -12.16 5.43 14.43
CA ASP A 182 -12.96 5.64 13.22
C ASP A 182 -12.10 5.45 11.95
N VAL A 183 -12.76 5.47 10.79
CA VAL A 183 -12.12 5.30 9.47
C VAL A 183 -11.11 6.41 9.17
N SER A 184 -11.27 7.61 9.74
CA SER A 184 -10.35 8.73 9.52
C SER A 184 -8.99 8.47 10.18
N HIS A 185 -9.01 7.91 11.39
CA HIS A 185 -7.80 7.51 12.11
C HIS A 185 -7.06 6.39 11.36
N SER A 186 -7.77 5.39 10.82
CA SER A 186 -7.17 4.32 10.03
C SER A 186 -6.41 4.85 8.81
N LYS A 187 -7.00 5.84 8.11
CA LYS A 187 -6.35 6.50 6.97
C LYS A 187 -5.13 7.29 7.40
N GLU A 188 -5.23 8.08 8.47
CA GLU A 188 -4.08 8.81 9.02
C GLU A 188 -2.93 7.86 9.35
N ILE A 189 -3.22 6.73 10.02
CA ILE A 189 -2.22 5.69 10.35
C ILE A 189 -1.56 5.17 9.07
N LEU A 190 -2.33 4.80 8.05
CA LEU A 190 -1.82 4.29 6.78
C LEU A 190 -0.90 5.31 6.08
N PHE A 191 -1.33 6.57 5.97
CA PHE A 191 -0.52 7.61 5.33
C PHE A 191 0.72 7.96 6.13
N ALA A 192 0.57 8.21 7.44
CA ALA A 192 1.68 8.55 8.32
C ALA A 192 2.74 7.44 8.34
N PHE A 193 2.31 6.18 8.42
CA PHE A 193 3.23 5.05 8.42
C PHE A 193 4.07 4.98 7.13
N ASN A 194 3.44 5.12 5.97
CA ASN A 194 4.18 5.07 4.69
C ASN A 194 5.12 6.28 4.51
N LEU A 195 4.76 7.46 5.04
CA LEU A 195 5.64 8.63 5.05
C LEU A 195 6.82 8.44 6.03
N ASP A 196 6.60 7.85 7.19
CA ASP A 196 7.66 7.50 8.15
C ASP A 196 8.66 6.52 7.56
N GLU A 197 8.20 5.53 6.78
CA GLU A 197 9.10 4.64 6.05
C GLU A 197 9.92 5.39 4.99
N CYS A 198 9.35 6.41 4.35
CA CYS A 198 10.11 7.28 3.44
C CYS A 198 11.17 8.09 4.20
N LEU A 199 10.83 8.67 5.36
CA LEU A 199 11.76 9.42 6.21
C LEU A 199 12.91 8.55 6.73
N LYS A 200 12.63 7.33 7.19
CA LYS A 200 13.69 6.39 7.62
C LYS A 200 14.66 6.05 6.50
N ARG A 201 14.13 5.86 5.27
CA ARG A 201 14.96 5.62 4.09
C ARG A 201 15.78 6.83 3.70
N LEU A 202 15.26 8.06 3.91
CA LEU A 202 16.04 9.27 3.72
C LEU A 202 17.20 9.33 4.72
N GLU A 203 16.96 9.08 6.01
CA GLU A 203 18.01 9.17 7.03
C GLU A 203 19.17 8.21 6.73
N ALA A 204 18.86 6.98 6.31
CA ALA A 204 19.88 6.03 5.88
C ALA A 204 20.73 6.56 4.70
N ILE A 205 20.11 7.24 3.73
CA ILE A 205 20.85 7.84 2.60
C ILE A 205 21.76 8.97 3.07
N LYS A 206 21.34 9.77 4.05
CA LYS A 206 22.18 10.85 4.56
C LYS A 206 23.50 10.30 5.12
N GLU A 207 23.42 9.29 5.99
CA GLU A 207 24.59 8.61 6.55
C GLU A 207 25.48 8.01 5.46
N GLU A 208 24.88 7.41 4.42
CA GLU A 208 25.62 6.85 3.30
C GLU A 208 26.34 7.94 2.49
N VAL A 209 25.65 9.05 2.17
CA VAL A 209 26.19 10.15 1.35
C VAL A 209 27.31 10.90 2.08
N GLU A 210 27.27 11.01 3.41
CA GLU A 210 28.35 11.61 4.22
C GLU A 210 29.70 10.93 4.00
N ASN A 211 29.69 9.63 3.74
CA ASN A 211 30.89 8.79 3.67
C ASN A 211 31.39 8.51 2.23
N ILE A 212 30.70 8.99 1.20
CA ILE A 212 31.12 8.79 -0.21
C ILE A 212 32.25 9.75 -0.58
N ASP A 213 33.26 9.21 -1.26
CA ASP A 213 34.33 9.99 -1.90
C ASP A 213 33.74 10.83 -3.05
N ASP A 214 34.03 12.13 -3.09
CA ASP A 214 33.51 13.03 -4.12
C ASP A 214 33.98 12.65 -5.55
N SER A 215 35.00 11.81 -5.68
CA SER A 215 35.45 11.23 -6.96
C SER A 215 34.64 10.02 -7.42
N ASP A 216 33.89 9.36 -6.53
CA ASP A 216 33.04 8.21 -6.87
C ASP A 216 31.66 8.67 -7.36
N VAL A 217 31.65 9.14 -8.61
CA VAL A 217 30.43 9.66 -9.26
C VAL A 217 29.34 8.60 -9.35
N ASP A 218 29.69 7.33 -9.54
CA ASP A 218 28.72 6.24 -9.68
C ASP A 218 27.96 6.02 -8.37
N GLN A 219 28.65 5.99 -7.22
CA GLN A 219 27.99 5.89 -5.91
C GLN A 219 27.12 7.12 -5.63
N ILE A 220 27.57 8.33 -5.98
CA ILE A 220 26.78 9.56 -5.81
C ILE A 220 25.47 9.47 -6.63
N CYS A 221 25.55 9.04 -7.88
CA CYS A 221 24.40 8.81 -8.75
C CYS A 221 23.44 7.77 -8.19
N GLU A 222 23.96 6.66 -7.64
CA GLU A 222 23.15 5.61 -7.03
C GLU A 222 22.32 6.13 -5.85
N LYS A 223 22.92 6.95 -4.98
CA LYS A 223 22.20 7.57 -3.86
C LYS A 223 21.17 8.58 -4.34
N ALA A 224 21.49 9.39 -5.34
CA ALA A 224 20.52 10.29 -5.96
C ALA A 224 19.33 9.55 -6.58
N ASN A 225 19.56 8.42 -7.24
CA ASN A 225 18.50 7.55 -7.76
C ASN A 225 17.63 6.98 -6.63
N THR A 226 18.21 6.70 -5.47
CA THR A 226 17.46 6.25 -4.30
C THR A 226 16.62 7.38 -3.71
N LEU A 227 17.14 8.61 -3.62
CA LEU A 227 16.36 9.81 -3.25
C LEU A 227 15.18 10.04 -4.20
N ARG A 228 15.42 9.93 -5.52
CA ARG A 228 14.36 10.03 -6.54
C ARG A 228 13.25 9.02 -6.29
N ARG A 229 13.60 7.74 -6.06
CA ARG A 229 12.61 6.70 -5.76
C ARG A 229 11.83 6.97 -4.49
N ILE A 230 12.45 7.53 -3.45
CA ILE A 230 11.75 7.94 -2.22
C ILE A 230 10.78 9.08 -2.53
N PHE A 231 11.22 10.08 -3.26
CA PHE A 231 10.38 11.21 -3.64
C PHE A 231 9.17 10.77 -4.47
N GLU A 232 9.37 9.93 -5.50
CA GLU A 232 8.29 9.34 -6.29
C GLU A 232 7.30 8.56 -5.42
N ASN A 233 7.76 7.80 -4.43
CA ASN A 233 6.88 7.09 -3.49
C ASN A 233 6.05 8.09 -2.65
N SER A 234 6.66 9.15 -2.12
CA SER A 234 5.95 10.16 -1.34
C SER A 234 4.90 10.94 -2.15
N LEU A 235 5.17 11.24 -3.43
CA LEU A 235 4.18 11.83 -4.34
C LEU A 235 3.01 10.87 -4.62
N LYS A 236 3.28 9.58 -4.75
CA LYS A 236 2.22 8.56 -4.92
C LYS A 236 1.33 8.46 -3.68
N ILE A 237 1.89 8.60 -2.48
CA ILE A 237 1.12 8.71 -1.23
C ILE A 237 0.23 9.97 -1.28
N GLU A 238 0.76 11.13 -1.68
CA GLU A 238 0.00 12.37 -1.80
C GLU A 238 -1.15 12.27 -2.80
N LEU A 239 -0.92 11.72 -4.00
CA LEU A 239 -1.97 11.54 -5.00
C LEU A 239 -3.19 10.80 -4.44
N CYS A 240 -2.96 9.89 -3.50
CA CYS A 240 -4.02 9.08 -2.95
C CYS A 240 -4.69 9.72 -1.76
N TYR A 241 -3.92 10.43 -0.94
CA TYR A 241 -4.48 11.35 0.04
C TYR A 241 -5.44 12.36 -0.62
N ARG A 242 -5.11 12.83 -1.83
CA ARG A 242 -5.95 13.74 -2.63
C ARG A 242 -6.98 13.04 -3.53
N ASN A 243 -7.07 11.71 -3.49
CA ASN A 243 -7.97 10.92 -4.33
C ASN A 243 -7.87 11.19 -5.85
N ILE A 244 -6.66 11.43 -6.36
CA ILE A 244 -6.39 11.74 -7.77
C ILE A 244 -6.06 10.46 -8.52
N THR A 245 -6.88 10.06 -9.48
CA THR A 245 -6.63 8.88 -10.31
C THR A 245 -5.60 9.13 -11.41
N MET A 246 -4.83 8.10 -11.73
CA MET A 246 -3.85 8.10 -12.82
C MET A 246 -4.26 7.14 -13.94
N ASN A 247 -4.04 7.54 -15.20
CA ASN A 247 -4.35 6.72 -16.38
C ASN A 247 -3.22 5.71 -16.72
N LYS A 248 -2.24 5.55 -15.85
CA LYS A 248 -1.10 4.63 -15.99
C LYS A 248 -1.00 3.76 -14.76
N GLY A 249 -0.55 2.52 -14.92
CA GLY A 249 -0.29 1.63 -13.78
C GLY A 249 0.80 2.17 -12.87
N TYR A 250 0.77 1.79 -11.58
CA TYR A 250 1.68 2.29 -10.55
C TYR A 250 3.17 2.20 -10.94
N SER A 251 3.58 1.10 -11.58
CA SER A 251 4.96 0.85 -12.00
C SER A 251 5.42 1.71 -13.18
N GLN A 252 4.49 2.31 -13.91
CA GLN A 252 4.76 3.15 -15.08
C GLN A 252 4.79 4.65 -14.75
N LEU A 253 4.43 5.03 -13.52
CA LEU A 253 4.40 6.42 -13.08
C LEU A 253 5.82 6.92 -12.81
N LEU A 254 6.29 7.82 -13.67
CA LEU A 254 7.58 8.50 -13.53
C LEU A 254 7.43 9.80 -12.74
N LEU A 255 8.53 10.32 -12.19
CA LEU A 255 8.56 11.60 -11.47
C LEU A 255 7.81 12.74 -12.19
N GLY A 256 7.99 12.87 -13.50
CA GLY A 256 7.33 13.91 -14.30
C GLY A 256 5.80 13.78 -14.31
N ASP A 257 5.28 12.54 -14.41
CA ASP A 257 3.84 12.27 -14.39
C ASP A 257 3.24 12.65 -13.02
N LEU A 258 3.96 12.32 -11.94
CA LEU A 258 3.51 12.57 -10.57
C LEU A 258 3.49 14.06 -10.24
N ILE A 259 4.58 14.77 -10.55
CA ILE A 259 4.70 16.21 -10.31
C ILE A 259 3.65 16.99 -11.10
N ALA A 260 3.40 16.63 -12.36
CA ALA A 260 2.40 17.32 -13.18
C ALA A 260 1.01 17.32 -12.54
N LYS A 261 0.67 16.28 -11.77
CA LYS A 261 -0.61 16.17 -11.06
C LYS A 261 -0.61 16.89 -9.72
N VAL A 262 0.44 16.70 -8.92
CA VAL A 262 0.54 17.25 -7.57
C VAL A 262 0.79 18.76 -7.57
N LYS A 263 1.56 19.28 -8.54
CA LYS A 263 2.03 20.67 -8.58
C LYS A 263 0.89 21.70 -8.53
N SER A 264 -0.27 21.38 -9.11
CA SER A 264 -1.44 22.27 -9.15
C SER A 264 -2.09 22.57 -7.80
N PHE A 265 -1.81 21.75 -6.77
CA PHE A 265 -2.35 21.92 -5.42
C PHE A 265 -1.54 22.88 -4.56
N TYR A 266 -0.48 23.45 -5.10
CA TYR A 266 0.43 24.31 -4.37
C TYR A 266 0.59 25.67 -5.06
N ASP A 267 0.98 26.66 -4.26
CA ASP A 267 1.24 28.01 -4.74
C ASP A 267 2.47 28.09 -5.67
N ASP A 268 2.59 29.21 -6.39
CA ASP A 268 3.68 29.43 -7.36
C ASP A 268 5.08 29.27 -6.75
N LYS A 269 5.25 29.57 -5.46
CA LYS A 269 6.55 29.43 -4.79
C LYS A 269 6.92 27.96 -4.63
N PHE A 270 5.99 27.13 -4.18
CA PHE A 270 6.20 25.69 -4.04
C PHE A 270 6.32 25.01 -5.41
N GLN A 271 5.60 25.51 -6.41
CA GLN A 271 5.72 25.07 -7.79
C GLN A 271 7.13 25.25 -8.37
N VAL A 272 7.83 26.33 -8.00
CA VAL A 272 9.25 26.54 -8.35
C VAL A 272 10.15 25.51 -7.65
N ILE A 273 9.87 25.21 -6.37
CA ILE A 273 10.59 24.17 -5.61
C ILE A 273 10.46 22.82 -6.32
N PHE A 274 9.26 22.41 -6.71
CA PHE A 274 9.06 21.16 -7.47
C PHE A 274 9.84 21.14 -8.78
N SER A 275 9.81 22.23 -9.55
CA SER A 275 10.60 22.34 -10.79
C SER A 275 12.09 22.18 -10.53
N LYS A 276 12.61 22.74 -9.42
CA LYS A 276 14.00 22.58 -9.01
C LYS A 276 14.33 21.14 -8.60
N MET A 277 13.45 20.48 -7.84
CA MET A 277 13.62 19.06 -7.46
C MET A 277 13.68 18.15 -8.69
N VAL A 278 12.79 18.34 -9.67
CA VAL A 278 12.79 17.56 -10.92
C VAL A 278 14.07 17.78 -11.70
N SER A 279 14.47 19.04 -11.88
CA SER A 279 15.72 19.37 -12.60
C SER A 279 16.93 18.73 -11.93
N LEU A 280 17.02 18.79 -10.60
CA LEU A 280 18.14 18.26 -9.84
C LEU A 280 18.14 16.72 -9.88
N SER A 281 16.98 16.11 -9.74
CA SER A 281 16.82 14.66 -9.83
C SER A 281 17.22 14.13 -11.22
N ASN A 282 16.81 14.80 -12.30
CA ASN A 282 17.17 14.39 -13.66
C ASN A 282 18.66 14.57 -13.94
N GLU A 283 19.26 15.65 -13.44
CA GLU A 283 20.69 15.92 -13.59
C GLU A 283 21.56 14.86 -12.90
N LEU A 284 21.12 14.36 -11.74
CA LEU A 284 21.82 13.34 -10.97
C LEU A 284 21.51 11.89 -11.41
N SER A 285 20.40 11.66 -12.11
CA SER A 285 19.97 10.30 -12.52
C SER A 285 20.36 9.93 -13.95
N HIS A 286 20.77 10.90 -14.77
CA HIS A 286 21.10 10.70 -16.17
C HIS A 286 22.51 11.22 -16.45
N ASP A 287 23.18 10.62 -17.46
CA ASP A 287 24.42 11.16 -18.00
C ASP A 287 24.13 12.49 -18.72
N SER A 288 24.02 13.54 -17.91
CA SER A 288 23.62 14.88 -18.32
C SER A 288 24.80 15.70 -18.86
N GLY A 289 26.01 15.13 -18.85
CA GLY A 289 27.26 15.83 -19.14
C GLY A 289 27.61 16.94 -18.14
N LYS A 290 26.86 17.08 -17.03
CA LYS A 290 27.11 18.09 -16.00
C LYS A 290 27.92 17.53 -14.83
N PRO A 291 28.72 18.35 -14.13
CA PRO A 291 29.46 17.90 -12.96
C PRO A 291 28.52 17.38 -11.87
N ILE A 292 28.70 16.13 -11.47
CA ILE A 292 27.97 15.49 -10.38
C ILE A 292 28.80 15.67 -9.10
N ASN A 293 28.15 16.10 -8.02
CA ASN A 293 28.80 16.22 -6.73
C ASN A 293 27.82 15.98 -5.60
N ARG A 294 28.38 15.69 -4.43
CA ARG A 294 27.65 15.40 -3.20
C ARG A 294 26.79 16.56 -2.71
N ALA A 295 27.21 17.81 -2.92
CA ALA A 295 26.43 18.98 -2.51
C ALA A 295 25.06 19.06 -3.22
N LYS A 296 24.99 18.66 -4.49
CA LYS A 296 23.72 18.53 -5.23
C LYS A 296 22.82 17.43 -4.65
N VAL A 297 23.41 16.31 -4.22
CA VAL A 297 22.66 15.23 -3.56
C VAL A 297 22.10 15.70 -2.22
N TYR A 298 22.88 16.43 -1.41
CA TYR A 298 22.39 17.01 -0.16
C TYR A 298 21.26 18.01 -0.37
N LEU A 299 21.37 18.86 -1.39
CA LEU A 299 20.30 19.78 -1.72
C LEU A 299 19.02 19.02 -2.08
N LEU A 300 19.11 17.97 -2.91
CA LEU A 300 17.96 17.13 -3.23
C LEU A 300 17.39 16.46 -1.97
N TYR A 301 18.25 15.87 -1.13
CA TYR A 301 17.86 15.26 0.13
C TYR A 301 17.07 16.23 1.01
N ALA A 302 17.59 17.44 1.24
CA ALA A 302 16.95 18.44 2.09
C ALA A 302 15.58 18.86 1.54
N MET A 303 15.47 19.04 0.23
CA MET A 303 14.20 19.38 -0.41
C MET A 303 13.17 18.25 -0.29
N VAL A 304 13.58 16.99 -0.48
CA VAL A 304 12.69 15.83 -0.35
C VAL A 304 12.27 15.65 1.12
N LEU A 305 13.20 15.78 2.07
CA LEU A 305 12.90 15.73 3.51
C LEU A 305 11.84 16.76 3.90
N LEU A 306 12.05 18.03 3.54
CA LEU A 306 11.12 19.11 3.84
C LEU A 306 9.74 18.88 3.22
N TYR A 307 9.69 18.38 1.98
CA TYR A 307 8.43 18.04 1.32
C TYR A 307 7.68 16.91 2.05
N ILE A 308 8.37 15.84 2.46
CA ILE A 308 7.74 14.70 3.15
C ILE A 308 7.22 15.13 4.54
N GLU A 309 8.00 15.91 5.29
CA GLU A 309 7.57 16.43 6.60
C GLU A 309 6.39 17.40 6.46
N PHE A 310 6.40 18.25 5.44
CA PHE A 310 5.28 19.13 5.12
C PHE A 310 4.01 18.33 4.79
N LEU A 311 4.12 17.31 3.92
CA LEU A 311 3.00 16.46 3.55
C LEU A 311 2.45 15.71 4.76
N LYS A 312 3.31 15.12 5.58
CA LYS A 312 2.94 14.43 6.82
C LYS A 312 2.18 15.36 7.77
N SER A 313 2.67 16.59 7.94
CA SER A 313 2.01 17.62 8.76
C SER A 313 0.65 18.02 8.18
N THR A 314 0.55 18.13 6.86
CA THR A 314 -0.70 18.45 6.15
C THR A 314 -1.75 17.37 6.37
N ILE A 315 -1.39 16.10 6.19
CA ILE A 315 -2.30 14.96 6.38
C ILE A 315 -2.78 14.89 7.83
N LYS A 316 -1.88 15.14 8.79
CA LYS A 316 -2.24 15.19 10.21
C LYS A 316 -3.24 16.32 10.54
N LEU A 317 -3.09 17.48 9.91
CA LEU A 317 -4.00 18.61 10.12
C LEU A 317 -5.33 18.45 9.37
N TYR A 318 -5.33 17.76 8.22
CA TYR A 318 -6.47 17.63 7.32
C TYR A 318 -6.65 16.17 6.85
N PRO A 319 -7.02 15.21 7.71
CA PRO A 319 -6.98 13.77 7.39
C PRO A 319 -7.93 13.31 6.25
N HIS A 320 -8.85 14.16 5.82
CA HIS A 320 -9.83 13.86 4.77
C HIS A 320 -9.43 14.31 3.36
N GLY A 321 -8.28 14.98 3.20
CA GLY A 321 -7.95 15.64 1.94
C GLY A 321 -8.83 16.86 1.68
N HIS A 322 -8.40 17.72 0.76
CA HIS A 322 -9.22 18.79 0.19
C HIS A 322 -9.71 18.38 -1.19
#